data_AF-A0A963IN47-F1
#
_entry.id   AF-A0A963IN47-F1
#
_cell.length_a   1.000
_cell.length_b   1.000
_cell.length_c   1.000
_cell.angle_alpha   90.00
_cell.angle_beta   90.00
_cell.angle_gamma   90.00
#
_symmetry.space_group_name_H-M   'P 1'
#
loop_
_entity.id
_entity.type
_entity.pdbx_description
1 polymer ?
#
loop_
_entity_poly.entity_id
_entity_poly.type
_entity_poly.pdbx_seq_one_letter_code
_entity_poly.pdbx_strand_id
1 'polypeptide(L)' 'MFKNILIPTDGSALSRKAIKAAVKLAQALGARVTGYYGIVMLPPSVYGDGDLIEKDLVK' A
#
# COMPACT_ATOMS: atom_id res chain seq x y z
N MET A 1 25.35 8.66 -1.03
CA MET A 1 24.77 7.80 0.02
C MET A 1 23.30 8.15 0.21
N PHE A 2 22.45 7.17 0.54
CA PHE A 2 21.00 7.39 0.75
C PHE A 2 20.73 8.19 2.03
N LYS A 3 19.92 9.25 1.94
CA LYS A 3 19.51 10.08 3.09
C LYS A 3 18.04 9.87 3.49
N ASN A 4 17.24 9.35 2.56
CA ASN A 4 15.81 9.09 2.75
C ASN A 4 15.50 7.70 2.16
N ILE A 5 14.92 6.83 2.95
CA ILE A 5 14.56 5.45 2.57
C ILE A 5 13.04 5.31 2.67
N LEU A 6 12.39 5.03 1.54
CA LEU A 6 10.98 4.67 1.47
C LEU A 6 10.84 3.16 1.64
N ILE A 7 10.03 2.73 2.60
CA ILE A 7 9.77 1.32 2.88
C ILE A 7 8.30 1.03 2.54
N PRO A 8 8.00 0.47 1.35
CA PRO A 8 6.68 -0.04 1.04
C PRO A 8 6.41 -1.34 1.79
N THR A 9 5.17 -1.56 2.19
CA THR A 9 4.72 -2.84 2.75
C THR A 9 3.33 -3.20 2.24
N ASP A 10 3.08 -4.50 2.14
CA ASP A 10 1.77 -5.12 1.89
C ASP A 10 1.20 -5.83 3.14
N GLY A 11 1.83 -5.64 4.31
CA GLY A 11 1.49 -6.32 5.56
C GLY A 11 1.91 -7.80 5.67
N SER A 12 2.52 -8.40 4.64
CA SER A 12 2.89 -9.82 4.63
C SER A 12 3.99 -10.18 5.65
N ALA A 13 4.13 -11.47 5.98
CA ALA A 13 5.23 -11.92 6.83
C ALA A 13 6.61 -11.63 6.20
N LEU A 14 6.69 -11.66 4.87
CA LEU A 14 7.90 -11.34 4.14
C LEU A 14 8.23 -9.84 4.21
N SER A 15 7.25 -8.96 4.00
CA SER A 15 7.47 -7.52 4.11
C SER A 15 7.92 -7.13 5.51
N ARG A 16 7.41 -7.78 6.57
CA ARG A 16 7.89 -7.58 7.94
C ARG A 16 9.38 -7.88 8.13
N LYS A 17 9.91 -8.88 7.43
CA LYS A 17 11.36 -9.17 7.42
C LYS A 17 12.14 -8.07 6.69
N ALA A 18 11.63 -7.61 5.54
CA ALA A 18 12.23 -6.54 4.76
C ALA A 18 12.25 -5.20 5.54
N ILE A 19 11.16 -4.84 6.22
CA ILE A 19 11.07 -3.66 7.08
C ILE A 19 12.19 -3.67 8.13
N LYS A 20 12.39 -4.79 8.83
CA LYS A 20 13.45 -4.91 9.85
C LYS A 20 14.85 -4.69 9.27
N ALA A 21 15.12 -5.23 8.09
CA ALA A 21 16.41 -5.04 7.41
C ALA A 21 16.61 -3.59 6.95
N ALA A 22 15.59 -2.98 6.37
CA ALA A 22 15.63 -1.60 5.89
C ALA A 22 15.83 -0.58 7.02
N VAL A 23 15.22 -0.81 8.19
CA VAL A 23 15.46 0.04 9.39
C VAL A 23 16.91 -0.05 9.84
N LYS A 24 17.51 -1.26 9.89
CA LYS A 24 18.93 -1.43 10.23
C LYS A 24 19.85 -0.71 9.25
N LEU A 25 19.54 -0.80 7.96
CA LEU A 25 20.26 -0.08 6.92
C LEU A 25 20.15 1.44 7.13
N ALA A 26 18.94 1.95 7.39
CA ALA A 26 18.74 3.37 7.63
C ALA A 26 19.55 3.89 8.83
N GLN A 27 19.59 3.13 9.91
CA GLN A 27 20.40 3.44 11.09
C GLN A 27 21.89 3.51 10.76
N ALA A 28 22.43 2.51 10.04
CA ALA A 28 23.83 2.48 9.65
C ALA A 28 24.23 3.67 8.74
N LEU A 29 23.27 4.20 7.99
CA LEU A 29 23.49 5.32 7.06
C LEU A 29 23.14 6.70 7.65
N GLY A 30 22.57 6.77 8.86
CA GLY A 30 22.00 8.02 9.39
C GLY A 30 20.85 8.56 8.53
N ALA A 31 20.09 7.68 7.88
CA ALA A 31 19.03 8.03 6.95
C ALA A 31 17.65 8.07 7.61
N ARG A 32 16.78 8.95 7.10
CA ARG A 32 15.36 9.04 7.49
C ARG A 32 14.56 7.91 6.83
N VAL A 33 13.64 7.31 7.58
CA VAL A 33 12.69 6.30 7.07
C VAL A 33 11.33 6.93 6.81
N THR A 34 10.68 6.54 5.71
CA THR A 34 9.26 6.80 5.44
C THR A 34 8.58 5.46 5.15
N GLY A 35 7.55 5.10 5.91
CA GLY A 35 6.73 3.92 5.62
C GLY A 35 5.63 4.23 4.60
N TYR A 36 5.32 3.27 3.73
CA TYR A 36 4.22 3.37 2.76
C TYR A 36 3.41 2.07 2.71
N TYR A 37 2.09 2.20 2.72
CA TYR A 37 1.16 1.11 2.49
C TYR A 37 0.22 1.53 1.37
N GLY A 38 0.26 0.80 0.25
CA GLY A 38 -0.58 1.08 -0.90
C GLY A 38 -1.94 0.42 -0.72
N ILE A 39 -3.00 1.24 -0.70
CA ILE A 39 -4.38 0.75 -0.79
C ILE A 39 -4.84 0.93 -2.22
N VAL A 40 -5.36 -0.14 -2.82
CA VAL A 40 -6.04 -0.04 -4.11
C VAL A 40 -7.40 0.61 -3.86
N MET A 41 -7.61 1.79 -4.42
CA MET A 41 -8.95 2.36 -4.51
C MET A 41 -9.67 1.65 -5.65
N LEU A 42 -10.49 0.66 -5.31
CA LEU A 42 -11.36 0.02 -6.29
C LEU A 42 -12.58 0.92 -6.54
N PRO A 43 -13.00 1.13 -7.79
CA PRO A 43 -14.21 1.89 -8.06
C PRO A 43 -15.42 1.17 -7.45
N PRO A 44 -16.48 1.89 -7.04
CA PRO A 44 -17.68 1.29 -6.45
C PRO A 44 -18.28 0.16 -7.30
N SER A 45 -18.13 0.23 -8.62
CA SER A 45 -18.56 -0.81 -9.57
C SER A 45 -17.88 -2.17 -9.38
N VAL A 46 -16.79 -2.25 -8.62
CA VAL A 46 -16.07 -3.50 -8.30
C VAL A 46 -16.47 -4.03 -6.92
N TYR A 47 -17.04 -3.19 -6.05
CA TYR A 47 -17.51 -3.57 -4.71
C TYR A 47 -18.97 -4.02 -4.68
N GLY A 48 -19.77 -3.67 -5.70
CA GLY A 48 -21.16 -4.08 -5.79
C GLY A 48 -21.28 -5.55 -6.19
N ASP A 49 -21.88 -6.36 -5.33
CA ASP A 49 -22.47 -7.64 -5.72
C ASP A 49 -23.51 -7.37 -6.83
N GLY A 50 -23.08 -7.42 -8.09
CA GLY A 50 -23.87 -7.87 -9.23
C GLY A 50 -25.14 -7.10 -9.67
N ASP A 51 -25.64 -6.10 -8.96
CA ASP A 51 -26.87 -5.43 -9.41
C ASP A 51 -26.58 -4.39 -10.50
N LEU A 52 -26.70 -4.84 -11.75
CA LEU A 52 -26.90 -3.99 -12.91
C LEU A 52 -28.07 -3.05 -12.58
N ILE A 53 -27.81 -1.74 -12.53
CA ILE A 53 -28.91 -0.77 -12.53
C ILE A 53 -29.72 -1.02 -13.80
N GLU A 54 -30.94 -1.55 -13.63
CA GLU A 54 -31.88 -1.72 -14.74
C GLU A 54 -32.07 -0.35 -15.41
N LYS A 55 -31.83 -0.31 -16.72
CA LYS A 55 -31.92 0.92 -17.54
C LYS A 55 -33.30 1.58 -17.51
N ASP A 56 -34.32 0.90 -16.97
CA ASP A 56 -35.71 1.36 -16.97
C ASP A 56 -36.08 2.18 -15.72
N LEU A 57 -35.13 2.44 -14.81
CA LEU A 57 -35.39 3.22 -13.58
C LEU A 57 -35.33 4.75 -13.76
N VAL A 58 -35.07 5.25 -14.97
CA VAL A 58 -35.18 6.68 -15.29
C VAL A 58 -36.28 6.86 -16.32
N LYS A 59 -37.50 7.12 -15.83
CA LYS A 59 -38.57 7.73 -16.61
C LYS A 59 -38.43 9.25 -16.62
#